data_AF-A0A068WMC8-F1
#
_entry.id   AF-A0A068WMC8-F1
#
_cell.length_a   1.000
_cell.length_b   1.000
_cell.length_c   1.000
_cell.angle_alpha   90.00
_cell.angle_beta   90.00
_cell.angle_gamma   90.00
#
_symmetry.space_group_name_H-M   'P 1'
#
loop_
_entity.id
_entity.type
_entity.pdbx_description
1 polymer ?
#
loop_
_entity_poly.entity_id
_entity_poly.type
_entity_poly.pdbx_seq_one_letter_code
_entity_poly.pdbx_strand_id
1 'polypeptide(L)'
;MASGVRCSDECLAKYNELKLKKNCRYILYKIEEQKEIIVDKIGERRCTFDDFKAELESLEKCARYAVLDFEPDNNKSDLLLVSWIPDTASVRERMLYASSTDALKSQLTGFKSFVQVNEKADLNVNFFMESIPGYRK
;
A
#
# COMPACT_ATOMS: atom_id res chain seq x y z
N MET A 1 -4.96 18.70 8.75
CA MET A 1 -5.95 18.07 9.64
C MET A 1 -5.59 16.60 9.72
N ALA A 2 -4.94 16.18 10.80
CA ALA A 2 -4.59 14.77 11.00
C ALA A 2 -5.80 14.07 11.62
N SER A 3 -6.28 12.98 11.02
CA SER A 3 -7.45 12.22 11.50
C SER A 3 -7.27 11.56 12.87
N GLY A 4 -6.16 11.80 13.58
CA GLY A 4 -5.85 11.15 14.85
C GLY A 4 -5.65 9.63 14.73
N VAL A 5 -5.59 9.10 13.51
CA VAL A 5 -5.45 7.67 13.25
C VAL A 5 -4.04 7.22 13.63
N ARG A 6 -3.98 6.20 14.48
CA ARG A 6 -2.73 5.61 14.97
C ARG A 6 -2.33 4.44 14.08
N CYS A 7 -1.04 4.20 13.90
CA CYS A 7 -0.58 2.96 13.29
C CYS A 7 -0.30 1.96 14.41
N SER A 8 -0.86 0.75 14.29
CA SER A 8 -0.54 -0.32 15.22
C SER A 8 0.92 -0.73 15.10
N ASP A 9 1.57 -1.09 16.21
CA ASP A 9 2.96 -1.55 16.24
C ASP A 9 3.19 -2.79 15.35
N GLU A 10 2.15 -3.61 15.17
CA GLU A 10 2.21 -4.77 14.27
C GLU A 10 2.47 -4.36 12.81
N CYS A 11 1.92 -3.22 12.37
CA CYS A 11 2.14 -2.70 11.04
C CYS A 11 3.61 -2.37 10.80
N LEU A 12 4.25 -1.74 11.79
CA LEU A 12 5.68 -1.42 11.76
C LEU A 12 6.53 -2.70 11.80
N ALA A 13 6.16 -3.67 12.63
CA ALA A 13 6.86 -4.95 12.71
C ALA A 13 6.83 -5.69 11.37
N LYS A 14 5.64 -5.83 10.75
CA LYS A 14 5.47 -6.48 9.45
C LYS A 14 6.16 -5.74 8.31
N TYR A 15 6.10 -4.40 8.32
CA TYR A 15 6.83 -3.58 7.36
C TYR A 15 8.34 -3.79 7.46
N ASN A 16 8.89 -3.80 8.69
CA ASN A 16 10.31 -4.08 8.91
C ASN A 16 10.70 -5.49 8.49
N GLU A 17 9.86 -6.50 8.74
CA GLU A 17 10.10 -7.86 8.25
C GLU A 17 10.13 -7.91 6.72
N LEU A 18 9.20 -7.24 6.04
CA LEU A 18 9.20 -7.18 4.58
C LEU A 18 10.43 -6.44 4.05
N LYS A 19 10.81 -5.32 4.66
CA LYS A 19 12.00 -4.52 4.28
C LYS A 19 13.32 -5.25 4.48
N LEU A 20 13.47 -6.00 5.58
CA LEU A 20 14.72 -6.67 5.97
C LEU A 20 14.81 -8.09 5.40
N LYS A 21 13.75 -8.88 5.56
CA LYS A 21 13.74 -10.31 5.21
C LYS A 21 13.16 -10.60 3.84
N LYS A 22 12.43 -9.64 3.23
CA LYS A 22 11.69 -9.83 1.97
C LYS A 22 10.83 -11.10 1.94
N ASN A 23 10.29 -11.48 3.10
CA ASN A 23 9.55 -12.74 3.25
C ASN A 23 8.14 -12.68 2.64
N CYS A 24 7.67 -11.47 2.32
CA CYS A 24 6.35 -11.19 1.79
C CYS A 24 6.48 -10.35 0.52
N ARG A 25 5.51 -10.44 -0.40
CA ARG A 25 5.50 -9.61 -1.62
C ARG A 25 4.75 -8.30 -1.38
N TYR A 26 3.63 -8.37 -0.67
CA TYR A 26 2.83 -7.19 -0.34
C TYR A 26 2.21 -7.34 1.06
N ILE A 27 1.83 -6.22 1.66
CA ILE A 27 1.06 -6.17 2.91
C ILE A 27 -0.08 -5.19 2.70
N LEU A 28 -1.31 -5.64 2.91
CA LEU A 28 -2.50 -4.80 2.95
C LEU A 28 -2.73 -4.32 4.38
N TYR A 29 -3.09 -3.05 4.51
CA TYR A 29 -3.50 -2.42 5.75
C TYR A 29 -4.90 -1.84 5.58
N LYS A 30 -5.67 -1.91 6.65
CA LYS A 30 -6.99 -1.27 6.76
C LYS A 30 -7.02 -0.36 7.97
N ILE A 31 -7.87 0.66 7.90
CA ILE A 31 -8.22 1.47 9.06
C ILE A 31 -9.40 0.80 9.77
N GLU A 32 -9.16 0.30 10.97
CA GLU A 32 -10.17 -0.25 11.86
C GLU A 32 -10.72 0.85 12.79
N GLU A 33 -12.04 0.82 13.00
CA GLU A 33 -12.80 1.79 13.81
C GLU A 33 -12.53 3.27 13.51
N GLN A 34 -12.02 3.58 12.31
CA GLN A 34 -11.61 4.92 11.90
C GLN A 34 -10.55 5.56 12.82
N LYS A 35 -9.82 4.75 13.59
CA LYS A 35 -8.91 5.20 14.65
C LYS A 35 -7.54 4.53 14.58
N GLU A 36 -7.45 3.32 14.06
CA GLU A 36 -6.20 2.58 14.04
C GLU A 36 -5.96 1.89 12.70
N ILE A 37 -4.73 1.95 12.19
CA ILE A 37 -4.29 1.22 11.01
C ILE A 37 -3.72 -0.12 11.47
N ILE A 38 -4.35 -1.19 11.00
CA ILE A 38 -3.97 -2.57 11.30
C ILE A 38 -3.66 -3.34 10.01
N VAL A 39 -2.98 -4.47 10.15
CA VAL A 39 -2.70 -5.37 9.03
C VAL A 39 -3.98 -6.10 8.64
N ASP A 40 -4.38 -5.98 7.38
CA ASP A 40 -5.54 -6.69 6.83
C ASP A 40 -5.14 -8.06 6.30
N LYS A 41 -4.12 -8.09 5.43
CA LYS A 41 -3.66 -9.31 4.76
C LYS A 41 -2.19 -9.17 4.38
N ILE A 42 -1.49 -10.30 4.37
CA ILE A 42 -0.09 -10.36 3.96
C ILE A 42 0.00 -11.29 2.75
N GLY A 43 0.50 -10.76 1.64
CA GLY A 43 0.82 -11.51 0.44
C GLY A 43 2.16 -12.22 0.60
N GLU A 44 2.15 -13.54 0.38
CA GLU A 44 3.37 -14.34 0.43
C GLU A 44 4.36 -13.91 -0.67
N ARG A 45 5.65 -14.21 -0.50
CA ARG A 45 6.68 -13.86 -1.50
C ARG A 45 6.42 -14.47 -2.88
N ARG A 46 5.67 -15.58 -2.93
CA ARG A 46 5.25 -16.26 -4.16
C ARG A 46 4.15 -15.52 -4.94
N CYS A 47 3.42 -14.61 -4.29
CA CYS A 47 2.37 -13.86 -4.96
C CYS A 47 2.99 -12.89 -5.98
N THR A 48 2.27 -12.65 -7.06
CA THR A 48 2.67 -11.73 -8.12
C THR A 48 1.97 -10.38 -7.95
N PHE A 49 2.39 -9.39 -8.75
CA PHE A 49 1.67 -8.12 -8.82
C PHE A 49 0.21 -8.31 -9.28
N ASP A 50 -0.04 -9.29 -10.14
CA ASP A 50 -1.39 -9.60 -10.64
C ASP A 50 -2.30 -10.11 -9.53
N ASP A 51 -1.78 -10.95 -8.62
CA ASP A 51 -2.50 -11.41 -7.42
C ASP A 51 -2.83 -10.23 -6.49
N PHE A 52 -1.85 -9.36 -6.23
CA PHE A 52 -2.05 -8.12 -5.48
C PHE A 52 -3.12 -7.22 -6.11
N LYS A 53 -3.06 -7.07 -7.44
CA LYS A 53 -4.03 -6.30 -8.21
C LYS A 53 -5.42 -6.91 -8.08
N ALA A 54 -5.57 -8.21 -8.30
CA ALA A 54 -6.85 -8.90 -8.20
C ALA A 54 -7.47 -8.75 -6.80
N GLU A 55 -6.65 -8.81 -5.75
CA GLU A 55 -7.07 -8.58 -4.37
C GLU A 55 -7.57 -7.15 -4.15
N LEU A 56 -6.90 -6.14 -4.70
CA LEU A 56 -7.36 -4.75 -4.63
C LEU A 56 -8.61 -4.51 -5.48
N GLU A 57 -8.69 -5.11 -6.67
CA GLU A 57 -9.85 -5.02 -7.55
C GLU A 57 -11.09 -5.68 -6.91
N SER A 58 -10.90 -6.74 -6.12
CA SER A 58 -11.97 -7.35 -5.34
C SER A 58 -12.53 -6.41 -4.25
N LEU A 59 -11.83 -5.32 -3.94
CA LEU A 59 -12.20 -4.31 -2.94
C LEU A 59 -12.74 -3.05 -3.62
N GLU A 60 -13.70 -3.26 -4.51
CA GLU A 60 -14.37 -2.19 -5.26
C GLU A 60 -14.99 -1.11 -4.35
N LYS A 61 -15.43 -1.43 -3.13
CA LYS A 61 -16.10 -0.49 -2.22
C LYS A 61 -15.30 -0.12 -0.98
N CYS A 62 -14.12 -0.70 -0.82
CA CYS A 62 -13.32 -0.55 0.39
C CYS A 62 -11.94 0.01 0.06
N ALA A 63 -11.62 1.17 0.62
CA ALA A 63 -10.27 1.70 0.56
C ALA A 63 -9.32 0.86 1.42
N ARG A 64 -8.08 0.69 0.95
CA ARG A 64 -7.00 -0.01 1.68
C ARG A 64 -5.67 0.64 1.38
N TYR A 65 -4.73 0.54 2.32
CA TYR A 65 -3.34 0.80 2.01
C TYR A 65 -2.64 -0.50 1.69
N ALA A 66 -1.57 -0.42 0.93
CA ALA A 66 -0.70 -1.53 0.70
C ALA A 66 0.76 -1.10 0.69
N VAL A 67 1.64 -1.97 1.13
CA VAL A 67 3.07 -1.86 0.85
C VAL A 67 3.42 -2.99 -0.09
N LEU A 68 4.01 -2.66 -1.22
CA LEU A 68 4.44 -3.61 -2.24
C LEU A 68 5.96 -3.60 -2.31
N ASP A 69 6.58 -4.77 -2.21
CA ASP A 69 7.99 -4.96 -2.55
C ASP A 69 8.11 -5.18 -4.06
N PHE A 70 8.36 -4.10 -4.79
CA PHE A 70 8.43 -4.11 -6.24
C PHE A 70 9.85 -4.48 -6.68
N GLU A 71 10.00 -5.66 -7.28
CA GLU A 71 11.27 -6.18 -7.75
C GLU A 71 11.16 -6.56 -9.23
N PRO A 72 11.42 -5.62 -10.16
CA PRO A 72 11.22 -5.82 -11.59
C PRO A 72 12.31 -6.65 -12.27
N ASP A 73 13.56 -6.54 -11.81
CA ASP A 73 14.74 -7.17 -12.44
C ASP A 73 15.46 -8.17 -11.52
N ASN A 74 14.81 -8.61 -10.43
CA ASN A 74 15.39 -9.48 -9.39
C ASN A 74 16.69 -8.97 -8.72
N ASN A 75 17.11 -7.75 -9.07
CA ASN A 75 18.37 -7.15 -8.68
C ASN A 75 18.18 -5.97 -7.70
N LYS A 76 17.01 -5.31 -7.76
CA LYS A 76 16.61 -4.23 -6.86
C LYS A 76 15.16 -4.40 -6.44
N SER A 77 14.97 -4.45 -5.13
CA SER A 77 13.66 -4.39 -4.48
C SER A 77 13.41 -2.94 -4.06
N ASP A 78 12.38 -2.33 -4.63
CA ASP A 78 11.92 -1.01 -4.27
C ASP A 78 10.60 -1.12 -3.52
N LEU A 79 10.57 -0.58 -2.30
CA LEU A 79 9.37 -0.55 -1.49
C LEU A 79 8.45 0.56 -1.98
N LEU A 80 7.24 0.21 -2.39
CA LEU A 80 6.22 1.16 -2.83
C LEU A 80 5.08 1.16 -1.82
N LEU A 81 4.73 2.36 -1.35
CA LEU A 81 3.53 2.54 -0.54
C LEU A 81 2.39 2.90 -1.48
N VAL A 82 1.34 2.10 -1.47
CA VAL A 82 0.17 2.22 -2.34
C VAL A 82 -1.04 2.58 -1.50
N SER A 83 -1.80 3.61 -1.88
CA SER A 83 -3.12 3.86 -1.31
C SER A 83 -4.20 3.57 -2.35
N TRP A 84 -4.96 2.50 -2.15
CA TRP A 84 -6.14 2.17 -2.93
C TRP A 84 -7.34 2.89 -2.34
N ILE A 85 -7.86 3.89 -3.04
CA ILE A 85 -9.03 4.67 -2.63
C ILE A 85 -10.00 4.72 -3.81
N PRO A 86 -10.84 3.68 -3.99
CA PRO A 86 -11.70 3.59 -5.15
C PRO A 86 -12.77 4.70 -5.12
N ASP A 87 -13.13 5.26 -6.28
CA ASP A 87 -14.17 6.29 -6.34
C ASP A 87 -15.54 5.75 -5.89
N THR A 88 -15.76 4.45 -6.08
CA THR A 88 -16.93 3.70 -5.61
C THR A 88 -17.00 3.51 -4.09
N ALA A 89 -15.93 3.80 -3.33
CA ALA A 89 -15.99 3.80 -1.86
C ALA A 89 -16.80 5.01 -1.34
N SER A 90 -17.36 4.85 -0.13
CA SER A 90 -18.11 5.92 0.51
C SER A 90 -17.26 7.18 0.72
N VAL A 91 -17.85 8.36 0.52
CA VAL A 91 -17.15 9.67 0.68
C VAL A 91 -16.41 9.78 2.01
N ARG A 92 -17.03 9.32 3.10
CA ARG A 92 -16.43 9.30 4.45
C ARG A 92 -15.15 8.47 4.50
N GLU A 93 -15.16 7.30 3.86
CA GLU A 93 -14.02 6.40 3.84
C GLU A 93 -12.89 6.98 2.98
N ARG A 94 -13.22 7.51 1.79
CA ARG A 94 -12.23 8.20 0.94
C ARG A 94 -11.57 9.37 1.68
N MET A 95 -12.34 10.18 2.38
CA MET A 95 -11.81 11.27 3.21
C MET A 95 -10.94 10.76 4.35
N LEU A 96 -11.36 9.70 5.04
CA LEU A 96 -10.60 9.09 6.13
C LEU A 96 -9.25 8.57 5.64
N TYR A 97 -9.23 7.80 4.55
CA TYR A 97 -8.00 7.27 3.98
C TYR A 97 -7.12 8.38 3.40
N ALA A 98 -7.68 9.34 2.66
CA ALA A 98 -6.91 10.48 2.16
C ALA A 98 -6.24 11.26 3.32
N SER A 99 -6.97 11.51 4.40
CA SER A 99 -6.48 12.27 5.55
C SER A 99 -5.54 11.47 6.48
N SER A 100 -5.64 10.14 6.49
CA SER A 100 -4.78 9.25 7.30
C SER A 100 -3.52 8.79 6.56
N THR A 101 -3.46 9.02 5.24
CA THR A 101 -2.30 8.67 4.40
C THR A 101 -1.02 9.31 4.92
N ASP A 102 -1.09 10.57 5.36
CA ASP A 102 0.05 11.31 5.89
C ASP A 102 0.60 10.67 7.18
N ALA A 103 -0.29 10.25 8.07
CA ALA A 103 0.08 9.54 9.29
C ALA A 103 0.81 8.23 8.98
N LEU A 104 0.28 7.44 8.03
CA LEU A 104 0.91 6.19 7.62
C LEU A 104 2.28 6.42 6.97
N LYS A 105 2.41 7.42 6.09
CA LYS A 105 3.69 7.80 5.47
C LYS A 105 4.74 8.21 6.49
N SER A 106 4.34 8.94 7.52
CA SER A 106 5.24 9.38 8.59
C SER A 106 5.75 8.21 9.44
N GLN A 107 4.94 7.16 9.61
CA GLN A 107 5.30 5.95 10.34
C GLN A 107 6.15 4.99 9.51
N LEU A 108 5.75 4.73 8.26
CA LEU A 108 6.43 3.82 7.36
C LEU A 108 7.59 4.54 6.66
N THR A 109 8.79 4.51 7.23
CA THR A 109 9.95 5.22 6.65
C THR A 109 10.83 4.32 5.78
N GLY A 110 11.30 4.88 4.67
CA GLY A 110 12.20 4.20 3.73
C GLY A 110 11.53 3.44 2.60
N PHE A 111 10.27 3.78 2.26
CA PHE A 111 9.73 3.45 0.95
C PHE A 111 10.32 4.37 -0.12
N LYS A 112 10.44 3.86 -1.35
CA LYS A 112 11.03 4.56 -2.49
C LYS A 112 10.07 5.61 -3.06
N SER A 113 8.81 5.21 -3.22
CA SER A 113 7.74 6.06 -3.74
C SER A 113 6.42 5.76 -3.08
N PHE A 114 5.56 6.77 -3.09
CA PHE A 114 4.16 6.65 -2.72
C PHE A 114 3.30 6.78 -3.98
N VAL A 115 2.33 5.88 -4.13
CA VAL A 115 1.42 5.79 -5.27
C VAL A 115 -0.01 5.81 -4.75
N GLN A 116 -0.80 6.76 -5.23
CA GLN A 116 -2.24 6.77 -4.98
C GLN A 116 -2.97 6.24 -6.21
N VAL A 117 -3.92 5.34 -5.97
CA VAL A 117 -4.66 4.65 -7.01
C VAL A 117 -6.15 4.76 -6.69
N ASN A 118 -6.91 5.36 -7.60
CA ASN A 118 -8.35 5.57 -7.44
C ASN A 118 -9.18 4.68 -8.36
N GLU A 119 -8.59 4.20 -9.44
CA GLU A 119 -9.25 3.35 -10.42
C GLU A 119 -8.39 2.12 -10.73
N LYS A 120 -9.07 1.03 -11.09
CA LYS A 120 -8.40 -0.23 -11.43
C LYS A 120 -7.52 -0.12 -12.69
N ALA A 121 -7.76 0.86 -13.55
CA ALA A 121 -6.94 1.08 -14.74
C ALA A 121 -5.51 1.51 -14.36
N ASP A 122 -5.37 2.27 -13.26
CA ASP A 122 -4.09 2.70 -12.69
C ASP A 122 -3.40 1.59 -11.88
N LEU A 123 -4.08 0.48 -11.55
CA LEU A 123 -3.45 -0.71 -10.96
C LEU A 123 -2.65 -1.50 -11.99
N ASN A 124 -1.64 -0.88 -12.60
CA ASN A 124 -0.84 -1.51 -13.63
C ASN A 124 0.64 -1.36 -13.35
N VAL A 125 1.40 -2.42 -13.64
CA VAL A 125 2.84 -2.50 -13.35
C VAL A 125 3.58 -1.27 -13.88
N ASN A 126 3.22 -0.81 -15.09
CA ASN A 126 3.80 0.38 -15.71
C ASN A 126 3.59 1.66 -14.87
N PHE A 127 2.38 1.89 -14.37
CA PHE A 127 2.07 3.05 -13.53
C PHE A 127 2.90 3.07 -12.23
N PHE A 128 3.07 1.91 -11.61
CA PHE A 128 3.93 1.77 -10.43
C PHE A 128 5.39 2.02 -10.77
N MET A 129 5.88 1.51 -11.91
CA MET A 129 7.25 1.73 -12.39
C MET A 129 7.53 3.20 -12.68
N GLU A 130 6.63 3.90 -13.36
CA GLU A 130 6.75 5.33 -13.67
C GLU A 130 6.77 6.20 -12.40
N SER A 131 6.11 5.75 -11.34
CA SER A 131 6.12 6.43 -10.05
C SER A 131 7.46 6.28 -9.30
N ILE A 132 8.37 5.40 -9.73
CA ILE A 132 9.69 5.21 -9.09
C ILE A 132 10.70 6.20 -9.68
N PRO A 133 11.22 7.16 -8.89
CA PRO A 133 12.22 8.11 -9.36
C PRO A 133 13.51 7.35 -9.72
N GLY A 134 13.93 7.48 -10.98
CA GLY A 134 15.13 6.82 -11.51
C GLY A 134 14.88 5.56 -12.33
N TYR A 135 13.62 5.15 -12.55
CA TYR A 135 13.30 4.03 -13.46
C TYR A 135 13.29 4.44 -14.95
N ARG A 136 13.78 5.63 -15.31
CA ARG A 136 13.95 6.01 -16.73
C ARG A 136 15.00 5.12 -17.38
N LYS A 137 14.53 4.29 -18.31
CA LYS A 137 15.36 3.65 -19.34
C LYS A 137 15.77 4.69 -20.39
#